data_AF-A0A359MRS0-F1
#
_entry.id   AF-A0A359MRS0-F1
#
_cell.length_a   1.000
_cell.length_b   1.000
_cell.length_c   1.000
_cell.angle_alpha   90.00
_cell.angle_beta   90.00
_cell.angle_gamma   90.00
#
_symmetry.space_group_name_H-M   'P 1'
#
loop_
_entity.id
_entity.type
_entity.pdbx_description
1 polymer ?
#
loop_
_entity_poly.entity_id
_entity_poly.type
_entity_poly.pdbx_seq_one_letter_code
_entity_poly.pdbx_strand_id
1 'polypeptide(L)'
;METKLERIADKSAREKKPEFTSLYHLLNEELLTQCHRELDGSKALGIDQVSKEEYGKNLKENIEDLVVRLKNKSYKPLPTLRKYIDKGNGKKRPLGLAAYEDKIVQLGLKKILEAVYEPKFRDIMYGFRPNRSCHGAIKE
;
A
#
# COMPACT_ATOMS: atom_id res chain seq x y z
N MET A 1 -18.42 6.72 12.58
CA MET A 1 -18.15 5.35 13.06
C MET A 1 -16.65 5.18 12.96
N GLU A 2 -15.95 5.03 14.09
CA GLU A 2 -14.47 4.99 14.11
C GLU A 2 -13.96 3.70 13.46
N THR A 3 -13.02 3.80 12.53
CA THR A 3 -12.47 2.64 11.81
C THR A 3 -11.48 1.87 12.68
N LYS A 4 -11.23 0.59 12.34
CA LYS A 4 -10.20 -0.21 13.03
C LYS A 4 -8.80 0.40 12.92
N LEU A 5 -8.50 1.10 11.82
CA LEU A 5 -7.22 1.77 11.60
C LEU A 5 -7.07 3.02 12.48
N GLU A 6 -8.13 3.80 12.68
CA GLU A 6 -8.15 4.94 13.61
C GLU A 6 -7.84 4.49 15.03
N ARG A 7 -8.46 3.40 15.50
CA ARG A 7 -8.16 2.81 16.82
C ARG A 7 -6.71 2.37 16.98
N ILE A 8 -6.09 1.87 15.91
CA ILE A 8 -4.67 1.49 15.89
C ILE A 8 -3.79 2.73 16.00
N ALA A 9 -4.12 3.80 15.27
CA ALA A 9 -3.41 5.07 15.32
C ALA A 9 -3.51 5.71 16.70
N ASP A 10 -4.69 5.70 17.31
CA ASP A 10 -4.93 6.20 18.66
C ASP A 10 -4.14 5.44 19.72
N LYS A 11 -4.17 4.10 19.66
CA LYS A 11 -3.36 3.25 20.54
C LYS A 11 -1.86 3.56 20.35
N SER A 12 -1.42 3.67 19.10
CA SER A 12 -0.04 3.98 18.78
C SER A 12 0.36 5.35 19.34
N ALA A 13 -0.47 6.38 19.21
CA ALA A 13 -0.17 7.71 19.73
C ALA A 13 0.02 7.72 21.25
N ARG A 14 -0.88 7.06 21.99
CA ARG A 14 -0.96 7.15 23.46
C ARG A 14 0.05 6.26 24.19
N GLU A 15 0.31 5.06 23.67
CA GLU A 15 1.15 4.08 24.37
C GLU A 15 2.63 4.27 24.00
N LYS A 16 3.54 4.19 24.99
CA LYS A 16 4.98 4.31 24.73
C LYS A 16 5.54 3.15 23.91
N LYS A 17 5.01 1.94 24.12
CA LYS A 17 5.42 0.68 23.46
C LYS A 17 4.19 -0.17 23.13
N PRO A 18 3.39 0.23 22.13
CA PRO A 18 2.19 -0.51 21.76
C PRO A 18 2.54 -1.85 21.13
N GLU A 19 1.79 -2.89 21.50
CA GLU A 19 1.86 -4.20 20.86
C GLU A 19 0.62 -4.45 19.99
N PHE A 20 0.85 -4.92 18.76
CA PHE A 20 -0.19 -5.26 17.79
C PHE A 20 0.00 -6.69 17.31
N THR A 21 -0.92 -7.59 17.67
CA THR A 21 -0.76 -9.04 17.45
C THR A 21 -1.51 -9.57 16.22
N SER A 22 -2.49 -8.82 15.70
CA SER A 22 -3.42 -9.33 14.68
C SER A 22 -3.63 -8.40 13.48
N LEU A 23 -2.59 -7.64 13.10
CA LEU A 23 -2.64 -6.71 11.97
C LEU A 23 -2.98 -7.39 10.64
N TYR A 24 -2.55 -8.65 10.45
CA TYR A 24 -2.77 -9.38 9.21
C TYR A 24 -4.25 -9.54 8.84
N HIS A 25 -5.14 -9.68 9.84
CA HIS A 25 -6.58 -9.84 9.64
C HIS A 25 -7.27 -8.59 9.08
N LEU A 26 -6.57 -7.44 9.07
CA LEU A 26 -7.09 -6.20 8.51
C LEU A 26 -7.05 -6.21 6.98
N LEU A 27 -6.25 -7.08 6.35
CA LEU A 27 -6.28 -7.35 4.91
C LEU A 27 -7.53 -8.18 4.57
N ASN A 28 -8.70 -7.57 4.70
CA ASN A 28 -10.00 -8.15 4.44
C ASN A 28 -10.60 -7.61 3.13
N GLU A 29 -11.74 -8.17 2.71
CA GLU A 29 -12.39 -7.83 1.44
C GLU A 29 -12.73 -6.34 1.35
N GLU A 30 -13.20 -5.74 2.44
CA GLU A 30 -13.53 -4.32 2.52
C GLU A 30 -12.30 -3.44 2.26
N LEU A 31 -11.21 -3.66 3.00
CA LEU A 31 -9.98 -2.87 2.86
C LEU A 31 -9.36 -3.06 1.47
N LEU A 32 -9.30 -4.28 0.94
CA LEU A 32 -8.69 -4.54 -0.37
C LEU A 32 -9.55 -4.00 -1.52
N THR A 33 -10.88 -4.06 -1.38
CA THR A 33 -11.81 -3.39 -2.33
C THR A 33 -11.63 -1.88 -2.29
N GLN A 34 -11.48 -1.28 -1.11
CA GLN A 34 -11.16 0.15 -1.00
C GLN A 34 -9.82 0.47 -1.65
N CYS A 35 -8.79 -0.34 -1.45
CA CYS A 35 -7.49 -0.17 -2.08
C CYS A 35 -7.59 -0.23 -3.61
N HIS A 36 -8.37 -1.15 -4.18
CA HIS A 36 -8.65 -1.17 -5.62
C HIS A 36 -9.26 0.16 -6.10
N ARG A 37 -10.24 0.72 -5.38
CA ARG A 37 -10.89 1.99 -5.75
C ARG A 37 -9.90 3.15 -5.75
N GLU A 38 -9.02 3.22 -4.75
CA GLU A 38 -8.04 4.30 -4.57
C GLU A 38 -6.84 4.21 -5.53
N LEU A 39 -6.47 3.01 -6.00
CA LEU A 39 -5.33 2.85 -6.90
C LEU A 39 -5.53 3.59 -8.23
N ASP A 40 -4.48 4.29 -8.66
CA ASP A 40 -4.46 4.98 -9.95
C ASP A 40 -4.34 3.97 -11.11
N GLY A 41 -5.35 3.96 -11.98
CA GLY A 41 -5.43 3.06 -13.14
C GLY A 41 -4.45 3.41 -14.27
N SER A 42 -3.86 4.61 -14.25
CA SER A 42 -2.89 5.06 -15.27
C SER A 42 -1.47 4.53 -15.04
N LYS A 43 -1.21 3.87 -13.91
CA LYS A 43 0.13 3.35 -13.58
C LYS A 43 0.51 2.19 -14.49
N ALA A 44 1.80 2.14 -14.86
CA ALA A 44 2.34 1.08 -15.70
C ALA A 44 2.08 -0.33 -15.13
N LEU A 45 1.82 -1.27 -16.03
CA LEU A 45 1.43 -2.64 -15.72
C LEU A 45 2.61 -3.47 -15.19
N GLY A 46 2.30 -4.50 -14.41
CA GLY A 46 3.28 -5.46 -13.91
C GLY A 46 3.65 -6.51 -14.94
N ILE A 47 4.28 -7.59 -14.49
CA ILE A 47 4.72 -8.69 -15.36
C ILE A 47 3.55 -9.43 -16.03
N ASP A 48 2.39 -9.45 -15.37
CA ASP A 48 1.15 -10.10 -15.79
C ASP A 48 0.33 -9.29 -16.81
N GLN A 49 0.70 -8.03 -17.07
CA GLN A 49 -0.02 -7.11 -17.96
C GLN A 49 -1.51 -6.90 -17.60
N VAL A 50 -1.90 -7.18 -16.34
CA VAL A 50 -3.28 -6.96 -15.88
C VAL A 50 -3.45 -5.49 -15.48
N SER A 51 -4.47 -4.83 -16.06
CA SER A 51 -4.83 -3.44 -15.74
C SER A 51 -5.83 -3.34 -14.59
N LYS A 52 -6.02 -2.13 -14.06
CA LYS A 52 -7.08 -1.86 -13.06
C LYS A 52 -8.46 -2.21 -13.59
N GLU A 53 -8.72 -1.84 -14.84
CA GLU A 53 -10.00 -2.10 -15.50
C GLU A 53 -10.23 -3.60 -15.70
N GLU A 54 -9.22 -4.32 -16.20
CA GLU A 54 -9.30 -5.77 -16.42
C GLU A 54 -9.56 -6.52 -15.11
N TYR A 55 -8.78 -6.23 -14.06
CA TYR A 55 -8.99 -6.81 -12.74
C TYR A 55 -10.37 -6.46 -12.17
N GLY A 56 -10.88 -5.26 -12.48
CA GLY A 56 -12.16 -4.74 -12.00
C GLY A 56 -13.39 -5.45 -12.60
N LYS A 57 -13.25 -6.15 -13.73
CA LYS A 57 -14.37 -6.87 -14.38
C LYS A 57 -14.99 -7.94 -13.49
N ASN A 58 -14.16 -8.67 -12.74
CA ASN A 58 -14.57 -9.70 -11.77
C ASN A 58 -14.08 -9.32 -10.36
N LEU A 59 -14.25 -8.04 -9.98
CA LEU A 59 -13.63 -7.48 -8.78
C LEU A 59 -13.95 -8.28 -7.52
N LYS A 60 -15.21 -8.68 -7.35
CA LYS A 60 -15.67 -9.37 -6.15
C LYS A 60 -14.98 -10.72 -5.99
N GLU A 61 -15.04 -11.54 -7.03
CA GLU A 61 -14.45 -12.88 -7.07
C GLU A 61 -12.93 -12.81 -6.90
N ASN A 62 -12.27 -11.87 -7.57
CA ASN A 62 -10.83 -11.67 -7.45
C ASN A 62 -10.41 -11.29 -6.01
N ILE A 63 -11.16 -10.41 -5.34
CA ILE A 63 -10.87 -9.99 -3.97
C ILE A 63 -11.18 -11.11 -2.96
N GLU A 64 -12.28 -11.84 -3.13
CA GLU A 64 -12.63 -12.98 -2.28
C GLU A 64 -11.54 -14.06 -2.34
N ASP A 65 -11.10 -14.45 -3.55
CA ASP A 65 -10.00 -15.39 -3.74
C ASP A 65 -8.68 -14.89 -3.14
N LEU A 66 -8.33 -13.62 -3.38
CA LEU A 66 -7.15 -12.99 -2.80
C LEU A 66 -7.16 -13.05 -1.26
N VAL A 67 -8.29 -12.76 -0.63
CA VAL A 67 -8.43 -12.82 0.83
C VAL A 67 -8.29 -14.24 1.35
N VAL A 68 -8.84 -15.24 0.65
CA VAL A 68 -8.62 -16.67 0.99
C VAL A 68 -7.14 -17.02 0.93
N ARG A 69 -6.46 -16.66 -0.17
CA ARG A 69 -5.02 -16.89 -0.35
C ARG A 69 -4.15 -16.18 0.68
N LEU A 70 -4.52 -14.98 1.10
CA LEU A 70 -3.84 -14.26 2.18
C LEU A 70 -4.05 -14.99 3.52
N LYS A 71 -5.30 -15.29 3.89
CA LYS A 71 -5.64 -15.93 5.17
C LYS A 71 -4.94 -17.29 5.34
N ASN A 72 -4.94 -18.12 4.31
CA ASN A 72 -4.29 -19.44 4.34
C ASN A 72 -2.77 -19.40 4.06
N LYS A 73 -2.18 -18.21 3.93
CA LYS A 73 -0.74 -17.99 3.67
C LYS A 73 -0.22 -18.59 2.36
N SER A 74 -1.10 -18.82 1.38
CA SER A 74 -0.72 -19.30 0.04
C SER A 74 -0.50 -18.19 -0.99
N TYR A 75 -0.88 -16.94 -0.67
CA TYR A 75 -0.60 -15.78 -1.50
C TYR A 75 0.91 -15.64 -1.73
N LYS A 76 1.33 -15.66 -3.00
CA LYS A 76 2.70 -15.42 -3.44
C LYS A 76 2.68 -14.26 -4.43
N PRO A 77 3.34 -13.13 -4.11
CA PRO A 77 3.40 -12.01 -5.04
C PRO A 77 4.17 -12.40 -6.29
N LEU A 78 3.84 -11.77 -7.41
CA LEU A 78 4.53 -12.01 -8.66
C LEU A 78 5.89 -11.29 -8.69
N PRO A 79 6.85 -11.79 -9.49
CA PRO A 79 8.10 -11.08 -9.71
C PRO A 79 7.85 -9.65 -10.22
N THR A 80 8.54 -8.69 -9.64
CA THR A 80 8.47 -7.30 -10.07
C THR A 80 9.13 -7.12 -11.45
N LEU A 81 8.40 -6.58 -12.41
CA LEU A 81 8.91 -6.31 -13.76
C LEU A 81 9.91 -5.15 -13.73
N ARG A 82 11.13 -5.39 -14.19
CA ARG A 82 12.19 -4.37 -14.28
C ARG A 82 12.01 -3.55 -15.55
N LYS A 83 11.85 -2.22 -15.41
CA LYS A 83 11.85 -1.26 -16.52
C LYS A 83 12.91 -0.20 -16.30
N TYR A 84 13.62 0.21 -17.35
CA TYR A 84 14.58 1.30 -17.26
C TYR A 84 13.98 2.58 -17.85
N ILE A 85 14.16 3.69 -17.15
CA ILE A 85 13.87 5.04 -17.66
C ILE A 85 15.15 5.88 -17.62
N ASP A 86 15.27 6.84 -18.52
CA ASP A 86 16.46 7.69 -18.56
C ASP A 86 16.43 8.72 -17.42
N LYS A 87 17.60 9.03 -16.87
CA LYS A 87 17.82 10.18 -15.99
C LYS A 87 18.28 11.36 -16.84
N GLY A 88 18.09 12.58 -16.32
CA GLY A 88 18.61 13.80 -16.94
C GLY A 88 20.13 13.87 -17.07
N ASN A 89 20.88 12.95 -16.44
CA ASN A 89 22.34 12.88 -16.50
C ASN A 89 22.88 11.74 -17.40
N GLY A 90 22.06 11.21 -18.31
CA GLY A 90 22.44 10.17 -19.26
C GLY A 90 22.53 8.74 -18.70
N LYS A 91 22.41 8.55 -17.38
CA LYS A 91 22.33 7.22 -16.76
C LYS A 91 20.90 6.69 -16.77
N LYS A 92 20.71 5.38 -16.73
CA LYS A 92 19.38 4.76 -16.58
C LYS A 92 18.99 4.59 -15.10
N ARG A 93 17.72 4.85 -14.76
CA ARG A 93 17.09 4.54 -13.48
C ARG A 93 16.27 3.25 -13.62
N PRO A 94 16.57 2.21 -12.85
CA PRO A 94 15.73 1.02 -12.82
C PRO A 94 14.46 1.30 -12.00
N LEU A 95 13.31 0.96 -12.54
CA LEU A 95 12.01 0.93 -11.89
C LEU A 95 11.55 -0.51 -11.73
N GLY A 96 10.85 -0.78 -10.63
CA GLY A 96 10.15 -2.04 -10.41
C GLY A 96 8.65 -1.83 -10.56
N LEU A 97 8.02 -2.58 -11.45
CA LEU A 97 6.58 -2.56 -11.69
C LEU A 97 5.97 -3.85 -11.13
N ALA A 98 5.28 -3.74 -10.00
CA ALA A 98 4.55 -4.86 -9.39
C ALA A 98 3.31 -5.23 -10.22
N ALA A 99 2.87 -6.49 -10.10
CA ALA A 99 1.58 -6.94 -10.63
C ALA A 99 0.42 -6.14 -10.00
N TYR A 100 -0.72 -6.08 -10.67
CA TYR A 100 -1.81 -5.23 -10.21
C TYR A 100 -2.39 -5.69 -8.86
N GLU A 101 -2.59 -7.00 -8.70
CA GLU A 101 -3.04 -7.59 -7.43
C GLU A 101 -2.06 -7.28 -6.28
N ASP A 102 -0.75 -7.34 -6.55
CA ASP A 102 0.29 -7.01 -5.57
C ASP A 102 0.23 -5.54 -5.13
N LYS A 103 -0.12 -4.62 -6.04
CA LYS A 103 -0.32 -3.20 -5.68
C LYS A 103 -1.48 -3.01 -4.71
N ILE A 104 -2.55 -3.80 -4.84
CA ILE A 104 -3.70 -3.76 -3.91
C ILE A 104 -3.24 -4.19 -2.52
N VAL A 105 -2.52 -5.31 -2.43
CA VAL A 105 -2.00 -5.82 -1.15
C VAL A 105 -1.00 -4.85 -0.52
N GLN A 106 -0.08 -4.28 -1.33
CA GLN A 106 0.90 -3.30 -0.86
C GLN A 106 0.23 -2.03 -0.33
N LEU A 107 -0.83 -1.53 -0.98
CA LEU A 107 -1.57 -0.37 -0.50
C LEU A 107 -2.33 -0.68 0.81
N GLY A 108 -2.95 -1.87 0.92
CA GLY A 108 -3.59 -2.31 2.16
C GLY A 108 -2.59 -2.40 3.32
N LEU A 109 -1.43 -3.01 3.08
CA LEU A 109 -0.35 -3.08 4.06
C LEU A 109 0.17 -1.68 4.43
N LYS A 110 0.36 -0.80 3.44
CA LYS A 110 0.78 0.57 3.66
C LYS A 110 -0.17 1.28 4.64
N LYS A 111 -1.48 1.22 4.42
CA LYS A 111 -2.48 1.84 5.31
C LYS A 111 -2.41 1.32 6.74
N ILE A 112 -2.24 0.01 6.91
CA ILE A 112 -2.09 -0.62 8.23
C ILE A 112 -0.83 -0.12 8.92
N LEU A 113 0.30 -0.09 8.21
CA LEU A 113 1.58 0.35 8.77
C LEU A 113 1.60 1.87 9.03
N GLU A 114 0.97 2.68 8.19
CA GLU A 114 0.81 4.12 8.41
C GLU A 114 0.02 4.37 9.71
N ALA A 115 -1.06 3.65 9.97
CA ALA A 115 -1.78 3.76 11.24
C ALA A 115 -0.89 3.45 12.45
N VAL A 116 0.07 2.52 12.32
CA VAL A 116 1.02 2.20 13.39
C VAL A 116 2.11 3.27 13.53
N TYR A 117 2.73 3.70 12.44
CA TYR A 117 3.97 4.49 12.48
C TYR A 117 3.77 5.99 12.38
N GLU A 118 2.74 6.46 11.67
CA GLU A 118 2.53 7.89 11.45
C GLU A 118 2.41 8.70 12.76
N PRO A 119 1.70 8.22 13.81
CA PRO A 119 1.65 8.92 15.09
C PRO A 119 2.98 8.95 15.86
N LYS A 120 3.98 8.18 15.43
CA LYS A 120 5.30 8.08 16.07
C LYS A 120 6.37 8.90 15.37
N PHE A 121 6.15 9.29 14.12
CA PHE A 121 7.12 10.09 13.39
C PHE A 121 7.20 11.52 13.93
N ARG A 122 8.43 12.04 14.01
CA ARG A 122 8.68 13.43 14.43
C ARG A 122 8.22 14.39 13.34
N ASP A 123 7.85 15.62 13.70
CA ASP A 123 7.37 16.61 12.74
C ASP A 123 8.40 16.96 11.66
N ILE A 124 9.69 16.95 12.01
CA ILE A 124 10.82 17.18 11.09
C ILE A 124 11.02 16.08 10.03
N MET A 125 10.26 14.97 10.11
CA MET A 125 10.32 13.89 9.12
C MET A 125 9.28 14.14 8.03
N TYR A 126 9.71 14.35 6.78
CA TYR A 126 8.81 14.72 5.67
C TYR A 126 8.62 13.64 4.60
N GLY A 127 9.59 12.76 4.45
CA GLY A 127 9.61 11.81 3.32
C GLY A 127 8.44 10.83 3.36
N PHE A 128 7.69 10.76 2.25
CA PHE A 128 6.65 9.75 2.00
C PHE A 128 5.50 9.70 3.03
N ARG A 129 5.27 10.80 3.76
CA ARG A 129 4.20 10.90 4.76
C ARG A 129 2.96 11.60 4.21
N PRO A 130 1.76 11.23 4.68
CA PRO A 130 0.53 11.95 4.34
C PRO A 130 0.65 13.41 4.80
N ASN A 131 0.14 14.34 3.97
CA ASN A 131 0.11 15.78 4.26
C ASN A 131 1.48 16.45 4.51
N ARG A 132 2.59 15.79 4.18
CA ARG A 132 3.96 16.33 4.21
C ARG A 132 4.52 16.41 2.79
N SER A 133 5.37 17.40 2.51
CA SER A 133 5.98 17.58 1.18
C SER A 133 7.41 18.08 1.25
N CYS A 134 8.16 17.93 0.16
CA CYS A 134 9.53 18.45 0.06
C CYS A 134 9.60 19.97 0.27
N HIS A 135 8.60 20.72 -0.22
CA HIS A 135 8.55 22.16 -0.01
C HIS A 135 8.27 22.53 1.45
N GLY A 136 7.49 21.71 2.17
CA GLY A 136 7.31 21.87 3.60
C GLY A 136 8.65 21.77 4.35
N ALA A 137 9.48 20.79 3.99
CA ALA A 137 10.79 20.60 4.59
C ALA A 137 11.79 21.75 4.34
N ILE A 138 11.64 22.50 3.25
CA ILE A 138 12.52 23.63 2.91
C ILE A 138 12.10 24.92 3.65
N LYS A 139 10.83 25.04 4.03
CA LYS A 139 10.27 26.23 4.67
C LYS A 139 10.43 26.27 6.20
N GLU A 140 10.76 25.15 6.81
CA GLU A 140 11.00 25.01 8.25
C GLU A 140 12.38 25.56 8.64
#